data_AF-A0A9P8PT90-F1
#
_entry.id   AF-A0A9P8PT90-F1
#
_cell.length_a   1.000
_cell.length_b   1.000
_cell.length_c   1.000
_cell.angle_alpha   90.00
_cell.angle_beta   90.00
_cell.angle_gamma   90.00
#
_symmetry.space_group_name_H-M   'P 1'
#
loop_
_entity.id
_entity.type
_entity.pdbx_description
1 polymer ?
#
loop_
_entity_poly.entity_id
_entity_poly.type
_entity_poly.pdbx_seq_one_letter_code
_entity_poly.pdbx_strand_id
1 'polypeptide(L)'
;MFKYSTNFNYLISYTQFKIIRTPIRIIPRNFASTIIDNNSNNDEPFHHSEWTLKSKPTPYEVFGIDPKEFDSKKLRERYFAFAKLYHPDISKNLNHIDHKGHSLTDINKSERFKMLSEAYTLLKTPRKRALYDKFQTGWSYQGHGSTFSGMNNYDPERYATRPVYATAENFNNQAYWNASSWEDYQNLRNSSTKKSEEELKQEKFKVLSAIFLVMCISASIQGWYILDSVEQNLLAKQRIHDDCEYELDLAYLNYGLDTSRISRIKRFLWFRTFGMFNSERSKMDQSAKENDALLKEILGEDYD
;
A
#
# COMPACT_ATOMS: atom_id res chain seq x y z
N MET A 1 19.43 -57.82 -30.20
CA MET A 1 19.97 -57.12 -29.03
C MET A 1 18.84 -56.96 -28.01
N PHE A 2 19.15 -57.15 -26.74
CA PHE A 2 18.29 -57.71 -25.71
C PHE A 2 17.16 -56.80 -25.20
N LYS A 3 16.00 -57.41 -24.93
CA LYS A 3 14.99 -56.96 -23.93
C LYS A 3 15.68 -56.79 -22.58
N TYR A 4 15.28 -55.83 -21.75
CA TYR A 4 14.91 -56.06 -20.34
C TYR A 4 14.10 -54.87 -19.80
N SER A 5 12.84 -55.18 -19.48
CA SER A 5 11.99 -54.45 -18.55
C SER A 5 12.42 -54.86 -17.13
N THR A 6 12.58 -53.91 -16.23
CA THR A 6 12.80 -54.17 -14.79
C THR A 6 11.93 -53.27 -13.95
N ASN A 7 10.92 -53.91 -13.38
CA ASN A 7 10.11 -53.44 -12.26
C ASN A 7 10.99 -53.05 -11.06
N PHE A 8 10.61 -51.98 -10.36
CA PHE A 8 10.92 -51.81 -8.94
C PHE A 8 9.65 -51.35 -8.22
N ASN A 9 8.86 -52.33 -7.80
CA ASN A 9 7.92 -52.19 -6.71
C ASN A 9 8.58 -52.73 -5.43
N TYR A 10 8.02 -52.32 -4.29
CA TYR A 10 8.34 -52.66 -2.89
C TYR A 10 9.22 -51.64 -2.15
N LEU A 11 8.61 -50.89 -1.23
CA LEU A 11 8.64 -51.18 0.22
C LEU A 11 7.84 -50.11 1.01
N ILE A 12 6.89 -50.60 1.85
CA ILE A 12 6.65 -50.17 3.26
C ILE A 12 6.06 -48.75 3.47
N SER A 13 4.99 -48.47 4.22
CA SER A 13 4.10 -49.21 5.11
C SER A 13 2.91 -48.30 5.46
N TYR A 14 1.73 -48.90 5.64
CA TYR A 14 0.53 -48.24 6.15
C TYR A 14 0.69 -47.84 7.62
N THR A 15 0.56 -46.55 7.94
CA THR A 15 0.29 -46.08 9.31
C THR A 15 -1.16 -45.60 9.42
N GLN A 16 -2.00 -46.45 9.99
CA GLN A 16 -3.37 -46.18 10.41
C GLN A 16 -3.36 -45.18 11.58
N PHE A 17 -3.78 -43.92 11.36
CA PHE A 17 -4.08 -43.00 12.45
C PHE A 17 -5.46 -43.31 13.04
N LYS A 18 -5.44 -43.97 14.19
CA LYS A 18 -6.61 -44.27 15.02
C LYS A 18 -7.10 -42.97 15.68
N ILE A 19 -8.14 -42.35 15.12
CA ILE A 19 -8.78 -41.16 15.71
C ILE A 19 -9.59 -41.60 16.93
N ILE A 20 -9.03 -41.39 18.12
CA ILE A 20 -9.74 -41.55 19.39
C ILE A 20 -10.67 -40.35 19.56
N ARG A 21 -11.95 -40.51 19.19
CA ARG A 21 -13.00 -39.54 19.51
C ARG A 21 -13.47 -39.77 20.94
N THR A 22 -12.99 -38.99 21.90
CA THR A 22 -13.61 -38.91 23.22
C THR A 22 -14.90 -38.08 23.12
N PRO A 23 -16.06 -38.56 23.62
CA PRO A 23 -17.29 -37.79 23.59
C PRO A 23 -17.22 -36.61 24.56
N ILE A 24 -17.41 -35.40 24.05
CA ILE A 24 -17.54 -34.17 24.84
C ILE A 24 -18.87 -34.24 25.61
N ARG A 25 -18.81 -34.38 26.93
CA ARG A 25 -19.99 -34.18 27.80
C ARG A 25 -20.30 -32.69 27.86
N ILE A 26 -21.36 -32.27 27.17
CA ILE A 26 -21.92 -30.92 27.29
C ILE A 26 -22.75 -30.90 28.58
N ILE A 27 -22.22 -30.27 29.63
CA ILE A 27 -23.02 -29.92 30.81
C ILE A 27 -23.76 -28.63 30.47
N PRO A 28 -25.11 -28.60 30.44
CA PRO A 28 -25.84 -27.36 30.24
C PRO A 28 -25.55 -26.42 31.41
N ARG A 29 -25.00 -25.24 31.10
CA ARG A 29 -24.92 -24.13 32.06
C ARG A 29 -26.33 -23.57 32.17
N ASN A 30 -26.99 -23.78 33.30
CA ASN A 30 -28.21 -23.07 33.62
C ASN A 30 -27.86 -21.58 33.76
N PHE A 31 -28.44 -20.75 32.90
CA PHE A 31 -28.42 -19.31 33.08
C PHE A 31 -29.26 -18.98 34.31
N ALA A 32 -28.73 -18.17 35.22
CA ALA A 32 -29.49 -17.64 36.34
C ALA A 32 -30.54 -16.66 35.79
N SER A 33 -31.79 -17.09 35.70
CA SER A 33 -32.93 -16.17 35.60
C SER A 33 -33.06 -15.48 36.96
N THR A 34 -32.81 -14.18 37.01
CA THR A 34 -33.11 -13.39 38.20
C THR A 34 -34.63 -13.33 38.36
N ILE A 35 -35.17 -14.10 39.29
CA ILE A 35 -36.44 -13.77 39.93
C ILE A 35 -36.15 -12.50 40.73
N ILE A 36 -36.53 -11.36 40.17
CA ILE A 36 -36.71 -10.14 40.94
C ILE A 36 -38.16 -10.25 41.42
N ASP A 37 -38.36 -10.43 42.73
CA ASP A 37 -39.68 -10.28 43.33
C ASP A 37 -40.16 -8.86 43.06
N ASN A 38 -41.09 -8.71 42.12
CA ASN A 38 -41.71 -7.44 41.71
C ASN A 38 -42.68 -6.89 42.79
N ASN A 39 -42.46 -7.17 44.07
CA ASN A 39 -43.40 -6.88 45.13
C ASN A 39 -42.82 -6.02 46.27
N SER A 40 -41.97 -5.06 45.92
CA SER A 40 -41.64 -3.93 46.80
C SER A 40 -42.11 -2.65 46.12
N ASN A 41 -43.01 -1.94 46.81
CA ASN A 41 -43.65 -0.70 46.36
C ASN A 41 -42.65 0.28 45.71
N ASN A 42 -42.94 0.74 44.49
CA ASN A 42 -42.09 1.56 43.62
C ASN A 42 -42.01 3.06 43.99
N ASP A 43 -42.40 3.45 45.20
CA ASP A 43 -42.49 4.88 45.58
C ASP A 43 -41.38 5.33 46.53
N GLU A 44 -40.51 4.41 46.98
CA GLU A 44 -39.36 4.75 47.82
C GLU A 44 -38.08 4.88 46.95
N PRO A 45 -37.48 6.07 46.87
CA PRO A 45 -36.25 6.26 46.12
C PRO A 45 -35.11 5.44 46.71
N PHE A 46 -34.38 4.71 45.86
CA PHE A 46 -33.23 3.95 46.32
C PHE A 46 -32.09 4.91 46.72
N HIS A 47 -31.88 5.06 48.02
CA HIS A 47 -30.80 5.87 48.59
C HIS A 47 -29.50 5.07 48.63
N HIS A 48 -28.57 5.38 47.73
CA HIS A 48 -27.23 4.81 47.79
C HIS A 48 -26.36 5.59 48.80
N SER A 49 -26.50 5.28 50.08
CA SER A 49 -25.77 5.94 51.18
C SER A 49 -24.25 5.74 51.12
N GLU A 50 -23.80 4.68 50.45
CA GLU A 50 -22.38 4.30 50.34
C GLU A 50 -21.68 4.95 49.14
N TRP A 51 -22.34 5.82 48.35
CA TRP A 51 -21.67 6.46 47.20
C TRP A 51 -20.59 7.43 47.72
N THR A 52 -19.47 7.52 47.00
CA THR A 52 -18.37 8.39 47.39
C THR A 52 -18.81 9.86 47.45
N LEU A 53 -18.66 10.47 48.62
CA LEU A 53 -18.96 11.89 48.86
C LEU A 53 -17.91 12.83 48.28
N LYS A 54 -16.75 12.29 47.88
CA LYS A 54 -15.60 13.07 47.39
C LYS A 54 -15.75 13.33 45.88
N SER A 55 -15.47 14.57 45.47
CA SER A 55 -15.47 14.98 44.05
C SER A 55 -14.45 14.22 43.18
N LYS A 56 -13.44 13.59 43.78
CA LYS A 56 -12.38 12.82 43.10
C LYS A 56 -12.11 11.55 43.91
N PRO A 57 -12.94 10.50 43.75
CA PRO A 57 -12.81 9.30 44.56
C PRO A 57 -11.61 8.46 44.11
N THR A 58 -10.97 7.77 45.06
CA THR A 58 -10.00 6.70 44.74
C THR A 58 -10.75 5.42 44.33
N PRO A 59 -10.12 4.49 43.58
CA PRO A 59 -10.72 3.20 43.23
C PRO A 59 -11.23 2.42 44.44
N TYR A 60 -10.53 2.52 45.57
CA TYR A 60 -10.91 1.87 46.83
C TYR A 60 -12.15 2.52 47.46
N GLU A 61 -12.20 3.85 47.46
CA GLU A 61 -13.34 4.62 47.95
C GLU A 61 -14.59 4.35 47.11
N VAL A 62 -14.47 4.19 45.78
CA VAL A 62 -15.60 3.83 44.89
C VAL A 62 -16.31 2.55 45.37
N PHE A 63 -15.58 1.59 45.95
CA PHE A 63 -16.15 0.37 46.51
C PHE A 63 -16.46 0.43 48.01
N GLY A 64 -16.11 1.52 48.70
CA GLY A 64 -16.18 1.62 50.16
C GLY A 64 -15.30 0.58 50.86
N ILE A 65 -14.16 0.21 50.26
CA ILE A 65 -13.23 -0.79 50.80
C ILE A 65 -11.98 -0.09 51.29
N ASP A 66 -11.55 -0.38 52.52
CA ASP A 66 -10.28 0.11 53.03
C ASP A 66 -9.09 -0.59 52.32
N PRO A 67 -8.07 0.14 51.86
CA PRO A 67 -6.91 -0.46 51.18
C PRO A 67 -6.18 -1.51 52.02
N LYS A 68 -6.22 -1.39 53.35
CA LYS A 68 -5.60 -2.31 54.30
C LYS A 68 -6.37 -3.62 54.48
N GLU A 69 -7.68 -3.61 54.26
CA GLU A 69 -8.58 -4.77 54.43
C GLU A 69 -9.02 -5.37 53.08
N PHE A 70 -8.22 -5.16 52.03
CA PHE A 70 -8.61 -5.57 50.70
C PHE A 70 -8.75 -7.10 50.58
N ASP A 71 -9.93 -7.55 50.18
CA ASP A 71 -10.20 -8.91 49.74
C ASP A 71 -10.83 -8.91 48.33
N SER A 72 -10.26 -9.73 47.45
CA SER A 72 -10.75 -9.97 46.09
C SER A 72 -12.19 -10.46 46.04
N LYS A 73 -12.65 -11.23 47.05
CA LYS A 73 -14.04 -11.70 47.14
C LYS A 73 -14.99 -10.55 47.45
N LYS A 74 -14.68 -9.74 48.47
CA LYS A 74 -15.43 -8.54 48.83
C LYS A 74 -15.52 -7.55 47.67
N LEU A 75 -14.42 -7.34 46.94
CA LEU A 75 -14.41 -6.49 45.74
C LEU A 75 -15.39 -6.98 44.69
N ARG A 76 -15.39 -8.30 44.41
CA ARG A 76 -16.29 -8.92 43.45
C ARG A 76 -17.75 -8.74 43.88
N GLU A 77 -18.07 -9.01 45.14
CA GLU A 77 -19.41 -8.89 45.69
C GLU A 77 -19.94 -7.45 45.60
N ARG A 78 -19.13 -6.47 46.04
CA ARG A 78 -19.43 -5.04 45.94
C ARG A 78 -19.64 -4.61 44.49
N TYR A 79 -18.78 -5.05 43.57
CA TYR A 79 -18.94 -4.79 42.14
C TYR A 79 -20.27 -5.31 41.59
N PHE A 80 -20.64 -6.56 41.91
CA PHE A 80 -21.92 -7.10 41.45
C PHE A 80 -23.12 -6.38 42.07
N ALA A 81 -23.04 -5.95 43.33
CA ALA A 81 -24.08 -5.15 43.96
C ALA A 81 -24.28 -3.80 43.23
N PHE A 82 -23.18 -3.09 42.96
CA PHE A 82 -23.23 -1.80 42.27
C PHE A 82 -23.56 -1.93 40.78
N ALA A 83 -23.13 -3.00 40.12
CA ALA A 83 -23.52 -3.29 38.75
C ALA A 83 -25.04 -3.49 38.64
N LYS A 84 -25.67 -4.23 39.57
CA LYS A 84 -27.14 -4.39 39.58
C LYS A 84 -27.88 -3.07 39.70
N LEU A 85 -27.28 -2.09 40.40
CA LEU A 85 -27.88 -0.78 40.63
C LEU A 85 -27.72 0.18 39.44
N TYR A 86 -26.49 0.26 38.90
CA TYR A 86 -26.13 1.27 37.91
C TYR A 86 -26.06 0.75 36.46
N HIS A 87 -26.39 -0.52 36.20
CA HIS A 87 -26.37 -1.04 34.83
C HIS A 87 -27.36 -0.28 33.93
N PRO A 88 -26.96 0.17 32.72
CA PRO A 88 -27.79 1.00 31.85
C PRO A 88 -29.12 0.34 31.42
N ASP A 89 -29.22 -0.99 31.46
CA ASP A 89 -30.47 -1.69 31.16
C ASP A 89 -31.45 -1.75 32.33
N ILE A 90 -30.95 -1.77 33.57
CA ILE A 90 -31.79 -1.89 34.78
C ILE A 90 -32.15 -0.49 35.30
N SER A 91 -31.21 0.45 35.20
CA SER A 91 -31.28 1.76 35.83
C SER A 91 -32.30 2.72 35.18
N LYS A 92 -32.82 2.40 33.99
CA LYS A 92 -33.81 3.21 33.24
C LYS A 92 -35.15 3.32 33.96
N ASN A 93 -35.55 2.30 34.70
CA ASN A 93 -36.85 2.25 35.40
C ASN A 93 -36.75 2.64 36.88
N LEU A 94 -35.54 2.95 37.38
CA LEU A 94 -35.29 3.19 38.80
C LEU A 94 -34.98 4.67 39.06
N ASN A 95 -35.80 5.30 39.90
CA ASN A 95 -35.57 6.63 40.45
C ASN A 95 -34.49 6.55 41.54
N HIS A 96 -33.26 6.90 41.17
CA HIS A 96 -32.14 6.95 42.10
C HIS A 96 -31.99 8.37 42.63
N ILE A 97 -31.89 8.52 43.95
CA ILE A 97 -31.59 9.81 44.56
C ILE A 97 -30.11 9.84 44.95
N ASP A 98 -29.45 10.95 44.60
CA ASP A 98 -28.08 11.20 45.02
C ASP A 98 -27.98 11.44 46.53
N HIS A 99 -26.77 11.33 47.08
CA HIS A 99 -26.46 11.74 48.46
C HIS A 99 -26.85 13.20 48.78
N LYS A 100 -27.14 14.03 47.77
CA LYS A 100 -27.59 15.42 47.88
C LYS A 100 -29.11 15.61 47.73
N GLY A 101 -29.88 14.53 47.61
CA GLY A 101 -31.34 14.60 47.44
C GLY A 101 -31.82 14.87 46.01
N HIS A 102 -30.92 14.89 45.01
CA HIS A 102 -31.28 15.10 43.60
C HIS A 102 -31.53 13.78 42.87
N SER A 103 -32.56 13.74 42.01
CA SER A 103 -32.78 12.59 41.12
C SER A 103 -31.63 12.46 40.12
N LEU A 104 -31.02 11.28 40.06
CA LEU A 104 -29.94 10.99 39.13
C LEU A 104 -30.48 10.85 37.71
N THR A 105 -29.97 11.67 36.80
CA THR A 105 -30.20 11.49 35.36
C THR A 105 -29.54 10.21 34.86
N ASP A 106 -30.04 9.64 33.76
CA ASP A 106 -29.49 8.41 33.19
C ASP A 106 -28.03 8.56 32.75
N ILE A 107 -27.64 9.77 32.35
CA ILE A 107 -26.25 10.14 32.05
C ILE A 107 -25.38 9.94 33.30
N ASN A 108 -25.77 10.48 34.45
CA ASN A 108 -25.02 10.33 35.70
C ASN A 108 -24.92 8.87 36.15
N LYS A 109 -25.99 8.06 35.97
CA LYS A 109 -25.96 6.62 36.30
C LYS A 109 -24.94 5.88 35.41
N SER A 110 -24.93 6.19 34.12
CA SER A 110 -23.99 5.60 33.16
C SER A 110 -22.53 5.95 33.47
N GLU A 111 -22.27 7.19 33.89
CA GLU A 111 -20.93 7.65 34.31
C GLU A 111 -20.45 6.92 35.57
N ARG A 112 -21.35 6.73 36.55
CA ARG A 112 -21.05 5.96 37.77
C ARG A 112 -20.72 4.50 37.45
N PHE A 113 -21.47 3.89 36.55
CA PHE A 113 -21.20 2.53 36.10
C PHE A 113 -19.85 2.43 35.36
N LYS A 114 -19.52 3.42 34.51
CA LYS A 114 -18.21 3.50 33.86
C LYS A 114 -17.08 3.56 34.89
N MET A 115 -17.18 4.49 35.84
CA MET A 115 -16.22 4.64 36.93
C MET A 115 -16.04 3.35 37.74
N LEU A 116 -17.14 2.67 38.06
CA LEU A 116 -17.15 1.38 38.75
C LEU A 116 -16.40 0.30 37.96
N SER A 117 -16.64 0.22 36.66
CA SER A 117 -16.00 -0.77 35.77
C SER A 117 -14.48 -0.54 35.69
N GLU A 118 -14.05 0.72 35.55
CA GLU A 118 -12.64 1.08 35.52
C GLU A 118 -11.96 0.71 36.86
N ALA A 119 -12.57 1.08 37.98
CA ALA A 119 -12.05 0.78 39.32
C ALA A 119 -11.92 -0.73 39.54
N TYR A 120 -12.92 -1.52 39.10
CA TYR A 120 -12.88 -2.97 39.20
C TYR A 120 -11.74 -3.56 38.38
N THR A 121 -11.54 -3.13 37.14
CA THR A 121 -10.46 -3.66 36.29
C THR A 121 -9.06 -3.37 36.84
N LEU A 122 -8.90 -2.21 37.48
CA LEU A 122 -7.66 -1.79 38.13
C LEU A 122 -7.37 -2.63 39.38
N LEU A 123 -8.35 -2.79 40.28
CA LEU A 123 -8.18 -3.50 41.54
C LEU A 123 -8.19 -5.03 41.40
N LYS A 124 -8.88 -5.58 40.40
CA LYS A 124 -8.97 -7.04 40.16
C LYS A 124 -7.62 -7.68 39.84
N THR A 125 -6.75 -6.97 39.11
CA THR A 125 -5.46 -7.52 38.69
C THR A 125 -4.39 -7.15 39.73
N PRO A 126 -3.73 -8.12 40.39
CA PRO A 126 -2.79 -7.81 41.48
C PRO A 126 -1.62 -6.93 41.03
N ARG A 127 -1.16 -7.10 39.77
CA ARG A 127 -0.13 -6.25 39.16
C ARG A 127 -0.59 -4.80 38.99
N LYS A 128 -1.80 -4.58 38.46
CA LYS A 128 -2.35 -3.22 38.25
C LYS A 128 -2.63 -2.53 39.59
N ARG A 129 -3.18 -3.28 40.55
CA ARG A 129 -3.37 -2.82 41.93
C ARG A 129 -2.05 -2.39 42.57
N ALA A 130 -1.01 -3.22 42.53
CA ALA A 130 0.28 -2.88 43.11
C ALA A 130 0.95 -1.66 42.47
N LEU A 131 0.73 -1.44 41.16
CA LEU A 131 1.20 -0.24 40.47
C LEU A 131 0.44 1.00 40.94
N TYR A 132 -0.88 0.90 41.07
CA TYR A 132 -1.70 1.97 41.62
C TYR A 132 -1.31 2.28 43.07
N ASP A 133 -1.08 1.27 43.92
CA ASP A 133 -0.72 1.48 45.33
C ASP A 133 0.64 2.18 45.48
N LYS A 134 1.59 1.92 44.57
CA LYS A 134 2.93 2.51 44.59
C LYS A 134 3.02 3.87 43.93
N PHE A 135 2.35 4.04 42.78
CA PHE A 135 2.55 5.18 41.89
C PHE A 135 1.28 6.01 41.65
N GLN A 136 0.12 5.56 42.12
CA GLN A 136 -1.20 6.16 41.88
C GLN A 136 -1.52 6.33 40.38
N THR A 137 -0.93 5.48 39.53
CA THR A 137 -1.10 5.51 38.07
C THR A 137 -2.28 4.67 37.60
N GLY A 138 -2.91 5.06 36.50
CA GLY A 138 -3.94 4.26 35.82
C GLY A 138 -5.37 4.49 36.31
N TRP A 139 -5.60 5.55 37.08
CA TRP A 139 -6.93 6.00 37.49
C TRP A 139 -7.23 7.38 36.90
N SER A 140 -8.23 7.45 36.02
CA SER A 140 -8.58 8.63 35.21
C SER A 140 -9.26 9.75 36.03
N TYR A 141 -9.86 9.39 37.18
CA TYR A 141 -10.70 10.30 37.98
C TYR A 141 -9.98 10.99 39.14
N GLN A 142 -8.70 10.64 39.40
CA GLN A 142 -7.87 11.34 40.37
C GLN A 142 -7.01 12.37 39.65
N GLY A 143 -7.32 13.65 39.85
CA GLY A 143 -6.69 14.79 39.17
C GLY A 143 -5.23 15.08 39.59
N HIS A 144 -4.41 14.06 39.86
CA HIS A 144 -2.98 14.21 40.01
C HIS A 144 -2.29 13.63 38.79
N GLY A 145 -1.76 14.50 37.92
CA GLY A 145 -1.03 14.12 36.73
C GLY A 145 0.16 13.22 37.09
N SER A 146 0.05 11.95 36.74
CA SER A 146 1.20 11.05 36.58
C SER A 146 0.92 10.12 35.41
N THR A 147 0.91 10.71 34.22
CA THR A 147 0.93 10.00 32.95
C THR A 147 2.30 9.32 32.80
N PHE A 148 2.52 8.20 33.50
CA PHE A 148 3.57 7.25 33.10
C PHE A 148 3.02 6.34 32.00
N SER A 149 2.70 6.95 30.85
CA SER A 149 2.45 6.22 29.61
C SER A 149 3.81 5.74 29.10
N GLY A 150 4.25 4.55 29.51
CA GLY A 150 5.56 4.05 29.08
C GLY A 150 6.00 2.67 29.58
N MET A 151 5.42 2.10 30.65
CA MET A 151 5.85 0.77 31.15
C MET A 151 4.88 -0.36 30.80
N ASN A 152 4.40 -0.40 29.56
CA ASN A 152 3.75 -1.61 29.05
C ASN A 152 4.80 -2.61 28.57
N ASN A 153 5.44 -3.30 29.51
CA ASN A 153 5.91 -4.68 29.28
C ASN A 153 4.67 -5.58 29.17
N TYR A 154 3.95 -5.39 28.07
CA TYR A 154 2.82 -6.19 27.62
C TYR A 154 3.32 -7.00 26.44
N ASP A 155 3.78 -8.21 26.75
CA ASP A 155 4.12 -9.23 25.77
C ASP A 155 2.88 -9.50 24.88
N PRO A 156 2.88 -9.07 23.59
CA PRO A 156 1.70 -9.14 22.74
C PRO A 156 1.34 -10.56 22.32
N GLU A 157 2.24 -11.54 22.50
CA GLU A 157 2.09 -12.86 21.91
C GLU A 157 1.21 -13.81 22.74
N ARG A 158 1.14 -13.63 24.07
CA ARG A 158 0.50 -14.62 24.96
C ARG A 158 -1.01 -14.48 25.19
N TYR A 159 -1.63 -13.36 24.79
CA TYR A 159 -3.08 -13.14 24.97
C TYR A 159 -3.78 -12.61 23.71
N ALA A 160 -3.18 -12.78 22.54
CA ALA A 160 -3.78 -12.42 21.27
C ALA A 160 -4.86 -13.44 20.83
N THR A 161 -5.87 -13.69 21.67
CA THR A 161 -7.22 -13.98 21.16
C THR A 161 -7.77 -12.67 20.61
N ARG A 162 -7.29 -12.31 19.41
CA ARG A 162 -7.51 -11.01 18.78
C ARG A 162 -9.00 -10.81 18.47
N PRO A 163 -9.59 -9.66 18.81
CA PRO A 163 -10.75 -9.20 18.07
C PRO A 163 -10.35 -8.96 16.61
N VAL A 164 -11.10 -9.54 15.69
CA VAL A 164 -10.87 -9.55 14.23
C VAL A 164 -10.85 -8.13 13.59
N TYR A 165 -11.07 -7.07 14.36
CA TYR A 165 -11.24 -5.69 13.86
C TYR A 165 -10.08 -4.72 14.13
N ALA A 166 -8.99 -5.14 14.78
CA ALA A 166 -7.85 -4.25 15.05
C ALA A 166 -6.76 -4.38 13.97
N THR A 167 -6.75 -3.46 13.01
CA THR A 167 -5.65 -3.30 12.02
C THR A 167 -4.42 -2.71 12.69
N ALA A 168 -3.22 -2.99 12.14
CA ALA A 168 -1.93 -2.56 12.69
C ALA A 168 -1.86 -1.03 12.98
N GLU A 169 -2.55 -0.22 12.19
CA GLU A 169 -2.55 1.25 12.33
C GLU A 169 -3.35 1.74 13.53
N ASN A 170 -4.40 1.01 13.94
CA ASN A 170 -5.24 1.41 15.07
C ASN A 170 -4.50 1.28 16.41
N PHE A 171 -3.47 0.44 16.50
CA PHE A 171 -2.68 0.28 17.73
C PHE A 171 -1.81 1.49 18.05
N ASN A 172 -1.42 2.26 17.04
CA ASN A 172 -0.61 3.47 17.20
C ASN A 172 -1.44 4.71 17.58
N ASN A 173 -2.77 4.63 17.46
CA ASN A 173 -3.63 5.74 17.81
C ASN A 173 -3.98 5.69 19.30
N GLN A 174 -3.50 6.67 20.07
CA GLN A 174 -3.80 6.79 21.51
C GLN A 174 -5.32 6.82 21.78
N ALA A 175 -6.11 7.32 20.84
CA ALA A 175 -7.57 7.35 20.94
C ALA A 175 -8.20 5.94 20.95
N TYR A 176 -7.56 4.94 20.32
CA TYR A 176 -8.04 3.56 20.31
C TYR A 176 -7.99 2.93 21.71
N TRP A 177 -6.94 3.22 22.48
CA TRP A 177 -6.77 2.67 23.84
C TRP A 177 -7.63 3.38 24.89
N ASN A 178 -8.04 4.62 24.61
CA ASN A 178 -8.94 5.40 25.47
C ASN A 178 -10.43 5.18 25.13
N ALA A 179 -10.74 4.48 24.03
CA ALA A 179 -12.10 4.18 23.62
C ALA A 179 -12.77 3.23 24.61
N SER A 180 -13.84 3.71 25.24
CA SER A 180 -14.53 3.00 26.32
C SER A 180 -15.87 2.42 25.86
N SER A 181 -16.53 3.05 24.89
CA SER A 181 -17.78 2.57 24.28
C SER A 181 -17.53 1.96 22.91
N TRP A 182 -18.41 1.06 22.49
CA TRP A 182 -18.38 0.49 21.14
C TRP A 182 -18.60 1.57 20.06
N GLU A 183 -19.34 2.63 20.38
CA GLU A 183 -19.52 3.81 19.52
C GLU A 183 -18.20 4.55 19.25
N ASP A 184 -17.31 4.63 20.24
CA ASP A 184 -15.99 5.27 20.08
C ASP A 184 -15.12 4.51 19.07
N TYR A 185 -15.15 3.17 19.11
CA TYR A 185 -14.45 2.34 18.13
C TYR A 185 -15.03 2.49 16.71
N GLN A 186 -16.35 2.63 16.58
CA GLN A 186 -16.99 2.87 15.28
C GLN A 186 -16.62 4.24 14.71
N ASN A 187 -16.59 5.27 15.55
CA ASN A 187 -16.19 6.62 15.14
C ASN A 187 -14.73 6.65 14.66
N LEU A 188 -13.81 5.98 15.37
CA LEU A 188 -12.41 5.86 14.94
C LEU A 188 -12.27 5.14 13.60
N ARG A 189 -13.05 4.07 13.39
CA ARG A 189 -13.10 3.35 12.11
C ARG A 189 -13.60 4.25 10.98
N ASN A 190 -14.69 4.98 11.19
CA ASN A 190 -15.25 5.89 10.20
C ASN A 190 -14.33 7.10 9.93
N SER A 191 -13.54 7.51 10.91
CA SER A 191 -12.54 8.58 10.75
C SER A 191 -11.41 8.14 9.82
N SER A 192 -10.95 6.89 9.95
CA SER A 192 -9.91 6.33 9.09
C SER A 192 -10.36 6.21 7.62
N THR A 193 -11.62 5.85 7.39
CA THR A 193 -12.16 5.72 6.03
C THR A 193 -12.39 7.08 5.37
N LYS A 194 -12.91 8.07 6.10
CA LYS A 194 -13.12 9.43 5.58
C LYS A 194 -11.82 10.15 5.25
N LYS A 195 -10.82 10.06 6.14
CA LYS A 195 -9.49 10.63 5.89
C LYS A 195 -8.81 9.95 4.70
N SER A 196 -9.02 8.63 4.54
CA SER A 196 -8.50 7.87 3.42
C SER A 196 -9.05 8.33 2.07
N GLU A 197 -10.35 8.61 1.90
CA GLU A 197 -10.89 8.91 0.56
C GLU A 197 -10.37 10.21 -0.07
N GLU A 198 -10.21 11.28 0.72
CA GLU A 198 -9.72 12.57 0.23
C GLU A 198 -8.20 12.56 -0.01
N GLU A 199 -7.44 11.99 0.93
CA GLU A 199 -5.99 11.82 0.79
C GLU A 199 -5.66 10.85 -0.36
N LEU A 200 -6.41 9.75 -0.50
CA LEU A 200 -6.27 8.77 -1.58
C LEU A 200 -6.55 9.39 -2.96
N LYS A 201 -7.52 10.31 -3.07
CA LYS A 201 -7.78 11.04 -4.32
C LYS A 201 -6.61 11.92 -4.71
N GLN A 202 -6.00 12.61 -3.75
CA GLN A 202 -4.81 13.44 -4.01
C GLN A 202 -3.60 12.59 -4.40
N GLU A 203 -3.35 11.49 -3.70
CA GLU A 203 -2.27 10.55 -4.03
C GLU A 203 -2.48 9.92 -5.41
N LYS A 204 -3.72 9.54 -5.76
CA LYS A 204 -4.07 9.06 -7.11
C LYS A 204 -3.86 10.12 -8.18
N PHE A 205 -4.20 11.37 -7.92
CA PHE A 205 -3.97 12.48 -8.85
C PHE A 205 -2.47 12.78 -9.05
N LYS A 206 -1.65 12.66 -8.00
CA LYS A 206 -0.18 12.79 -8.11
C LYS A 206 0.43 11.68 -8.97
N VAL A 207 -0.01 10.44 -8.79
CA VAL A 207 0.45 9.31 -9.62
C VAL A 207 -0.02 9.49 -11.07
N LEU A 208 -1.27 9.90 -11.28
CA LEU A 208 -1.80 10.15 -12.61
C LEU A 208 -1.07 11.29 -13.33
N SER A 209 -0.78 12.39 -12.63
CA SER A 209 -0.03 13.52 -13.20
C SER A 209 1.40 13.12 -13.56
N ALA A 210 2.05 12.29 -12.74
CA ALA A 210 3.37 11.75 -13.04
C ALA A 210 3.37 10.87 -14.31
N ILE A 211 2.37 9.99 -14.47
CA ILE A 211 2.22 9.17 -15.68
C ILE A 211 1.99 10.06 -16.91
N PHE A 212 1.15 11.09 -16.78
CA PHE A 212 0.89 12.02 -17.87
C PHE A 212 2.16 12.78 -18.28
N LEU A 213 2.98 13.20 -17.31
CA LEU A 213 4.26 13.86 -17.59
C LEU A 213 5.20 12.92 -18.39
N VAL A 214 5.31 11.66 -17.98
CA VAL A 214 6.14 10.67 -18.69
C VAL A 214 5.61 10.43 -20.10
N MET A 215 4.29 10.34 -20.28
CA MET A 215 3.68 10.20 -21.60
C MET A 215 4.03 11.41 -22.49
N CYS A 216 3.88 12.63 -21.98
CA CYS A 216 4.24 13.86 -22.71
C CYS A 216 5.71 13.87 -23.11
N ILE A 217 6.64 13.53 -22.20
CA ILE A 217 8.07 13.46 -22.51
C ILE A 217 8.32 12.42 -23.62
N SER A 218 7.71 11.23 -23.50
CA SER A 218 7.89 10.17 -24.51
C SER A 218 7.38 10.59 -25.89
N ALA A 219 6.25 11.30 -25.95
CA ALA A 219 5.68 11.82 -27.19
C ALA A 219 6.59 12.89 -27.81
N SER A 220 7.19 13.77 -26.99
CA SER A 220 8.15 14.77 -27.47
C SER A 220 9.40 14.11 -28.08
N ILE A 221 9.93 13.06 -27.44
CA ILE A 221 11.10 12.33 -27.96
C ILE A 221 10.76 11.64 -29.29
N GLN A 222 9.60 10.98 -29.37
CA GLN A 222 9.15 10.35 -30.61
C GLN A 222 8.92 11.37 -31.73
N GLY A 223 8.32 12.52 -31.41
CA GLY A 223 8.12 13.62 -32.34
C GLY A 223 9.44 14.15 -32.90
N TRP A 224 10.45 14.31 -32.04
CA TRP A 224 11.79 14.73 -32.47
C TRP A 224 12.44 13.72 -33.44
N TYR A 225 12.36 12.42 -33.13
CA TYR A 225 12.92 11.38 -34.00
C TYR A 225 12.24 11.34 -35.39
N ILE A 226 10.92 11.52 -35.43
CA ILE A 226 10.17 11.58 -36.69
C ILE A 226 10.61 12.80 -37.51
N LEU A 227 10.77 13.96 -36.87
CA LEU A 227 11.17 15.18 -37.56
C LEU A 227 12.57 15.07 -38.18
N ASP A 228 13.54 14.54 -37.41
CA ASP A 228 14.91 14.29 -37.90
C ASP A 228 14.92 13.28 -39.06
N SER A 229 14.13 12.20 -38.95
CA SER A 229 13.98 11.22 -40.03
C SER A 229 13.40 11.85 -41.31
N VAL A 230 12.41 12.73 -41.18
CA VAL A 230 11.83 13.45 -42.33
C VAL A 230 12.84 14.42 -42.93
N GLU A 231 13.57 15.17 -42.11
CA GLU A 231 14.62 16.09 -42.57
C GLU A 231 15.70 15.36 -43.36
N GLN A 232 16.21 14.25 -42.85
CA GLN A 232 17.23 13.44 -43.53
C GLN A 232 16.71 12.89 -44.87
N ASN A 233 15.46 12.44 -44.93
CA ASN A 233 14.85 11.99 -46.18
C ASN A 233 14.67 13.11 -47.20
N LEU A 234 14.35 14.33 -46.75
CA LEU A 234 14.24 15.50 -47.61
C LEU A 234 15.62 15.93 -48.13
N LEU A 235 16.63 16.00 -47.26
CA LEU A 235 18.01 16.32 -47.65
C LEU A 235 18.57 15.28 -48.62
N ALA A 236 18.31 13.99 -48.41
CA ALA A 236 18.73 12.94 -49.33
C ALA A 236 18.07 13.09 -50.70
N LYS A 237 16.77 13.41 -50.75
CA LYS A 237 16.07 13.67 -52.02
C LYS A 237 16.61 14.91 -52.73
N GLN A 238 16.90 15.98 -52.00
CA GLN A 238 17.49 17.19 -52.55
C GLN A 238 18.87 16.89 -53.16
N ARG A 239 19.74 16.19 -52.42
CA ARG A 239 21.05 15.78 -52.96
C ARG A 239 20.94 14.97 -54.25
N ILE A 240 20.05 13.97 -54.29
CA ILE A 240 19.83 13.18 -55.51
C ILE A 240 19.36 14.06 -56.66
N HIS A 241 18.49 15.04 -56.38
CA HIS A 241 18.01 15.96 -57.39
C HIS A 241 19.15 16.83 -57.95
N ASP A 242 19.95 17.42 -57.06
CA ASP A 242 21.12 18.23 -57.41
C ASP A 242 22.15 17.42 -58.22
N ASP A 243 22.41 16.17 -57.83
CA ASP A 243 23.31 15.25 -58.55
C ASP A 243 22.76 14.93 -59.95
N CYS A 244 21.46 14.68 -60.08
CA CYS A 244 20.82 14.42 -61.38
C CYS A 244 20.87 15.65 -62.30
N GLU A 245 20.62 16.86 -61.76
CA GLU A 245 20.72 18.10 -62.52
C GLU A 245 22.15 18.34 -63.01
N TYR A 246 23.13 18.13 -62.13
CA TYR A 246 24.54 18.21 -62.48
C TYR A 246 24.92 17.21 -63.60
N GLU A 247 24.49 15.96 -63.50
CA GLU A 247 24.75 14.95 -64.55
C GLU A 247 24.05 15.30 -65.87
N LEU A 248 22.84 15.85 -65.82
CA LEU A 248 22.12 16.32 -67.00
C LEU A 248 22.87 17.47 -67.69
N ASP A 249 23.34 18.45 -66.92
CA ASP A 249 24.13 19.58 -67.42
C ASP A 249 25.43 19.10 -68.06
N LEU A 250 26.12 18.15 -67.43
CA LEU A 250 27.29 17.50 -68.02
C LEU A 250 26.95 16.79 -69.32
N ALA A 251 25.82 16.08 -69.39
CA ALA A 251 25.37 15.42 -70.62
C ALA A 251 25.09 16.44 -71.73
N TYR A 252 24.46 17.58 -71.43
CA TYR A 252 24.26 18.66 -72.39
C TYR A 252 25.57 19.29 -72.86
N LEU A 253 26.55 19.43 -71.96
CA LEU A 253 27.90 19.88 -72.30
C LEU A 253 28.77 18.76 -72.90
N ASN A 254 28.21 17.57 -73.16
CA ASN A 254 28.92 16.41 -73.67
C ASN A 254 30.17 16.05 -72.84
N TYR A 255 30.09 16.31 -71.52
CA TYR A 255 31.15 16.19 -70.53
C TYR A 255 32.38 17.07 -70.81
N GLY A 256 32.22 18.16 -71.57
CA GLY A 256 33.31 19.03 -72.00
C GLY A 256 34.14 18.47 -73.16
N LEU A 257 33.71 17.37 -73.77
CA LEU A 257 34.38 16.78 -74.93
C LEU A 257 33.76 17.29 -76.23
N ASP A 258 34.62 17.59 -77.20
CA ASP A 258 34.23 18.11 -78.51
C ASP A 258 33.28 17.16 -79.28
N THR A 259 32.41 17.76 -80.11
CA THR A 259 31.36 17.07 -80.88
C THR A 259 31.82 16.63 -82.27
N SER A 260 33.03 17.02 -82.67
CA SER A 260 33.63 16.64 -83.95
C SER A 260 33.66 15.13 -84.16
N ARG A 261 33.60 14.71 -85.43
CA ARG A 261 33.56 13.30 -85.83
C ARG A 261 34.76 12.53 -85.27
N ILE A 262 35.95 13.11 -85.33
CA ILE A 262 37.21 12.49 -84.90
C ILE A 262 37.25 12.35 -83.38
N SER A 263 36.86 13.39 -82.65
CA SER A 263 36.74 13.34 -81.18
C SER A 263 35.77 12.25 -80.71
N ARG A 264 34.66 12.03 -81.45
CA ARG A 264 33.72 10.93 -81.18
C ARG A 264 34.34 9.55 -81.43
N ILE A 265 35.09 9.38 -82.52
CA ILE A 265 35.79 8.13 -82.84
C ILE A 265 36.86 7.82 -81.79
N LYS A 266 37.69 8.80 -81.43
CA LYS A 266 38.70 8.68 -80.37
C LYS A 266 38.06 8.26 -79.04
N ARG A 267 36.93 8.89 -78.68
CA ARG A 267 36.18 8.54 -77.48
C ARG A 267 35.66 7.10 -77.51
N PHE A 268 35.11 6.65 -78.63
CA PHE A 268 34.65 5.26 -78.79
C PHE A 268 35.79 4.26 -78.66
N LEU A 269 36.93 4.50 -79.32
CA LEU A 269 38.10 3.64 -79.23
C LEU A 269 38.66 3.62 -77.80
N TRP A 270 38.68 4.78 -77.15
CA TRP A 270 39.08 4.90 -75.75
C TRP A 270 38.14 4.12 -74.82
N PHE A 271 36.81 4.26 -74.93
CA PHE A 271 35.87 3.47 -74.11
C PHE A 271 35.95 1.97 -74.37
N ARG A 272 36.12 1.55 -75.62
CA ARG A 272 36.29 0.15 -76.00
C ARG A 272 37.56 -0.45 -75.37
N THR A 273 38.69 0.26 -75.47
CA THR A 273 39.96 -0.18 -74.90
C THR A 273 39.96 -0.11 -73.38
N PHE A 274 39.34 0.90 -72.80
CA PHE A 274 39.10 1.01 -71.36
C PHE A 274 38.32 -0.19 -70.83
N GLY A 275 37.25 -0.62 -71.52
CA GLY A 275 36.50 -1.83 -71.16
C GLY A 275 37.30 -3.13 -71.24
N MET A 276 38.27 -3.23 -72.16
CA MET A 276 39.13 -4.41 -72.33
C MET A 276 40.34 -4.45 -71.39
N PHE A 277 40.92 -3.29 -71.07
CA PHE A 277 42.18 -3.16 -70.33
C PHE A 277 42.04 -2.30 -69.06
N ASN A 278 40.88 -2.30 -68.41
CA ASN A 278 40.61 -1.47 -67.22
C ASN A 278 41.62 -1.67 -66.07
N SER A 279 42.17 -2.87 -65.91
CA SER A 279 43.12 -3.21 -64.86
C SER A 279 44.58 -2.96 -65.25
N GLU A 280 44.88 -2.78 -66.53
CA GLU A 280 46.25 -2.72 -67.06
C GLU A 280 46.52 -1.39 -67.77
N ARG A 281 46.89 -0.37 -66.99
CA ARG A 281 47.15 0.98 -67.48
C ARG A 281 48.18 1.03 -68.62
N SER A 282 49.25 0.23 -68.55
CA SER A 282 50.29 0.18 -69.58
C SER A 282 49.76 -0.26 -70.95
N LYS A 283 48.83 -1.23 -70.99
CA LYS A 283 48.24 -1.70 -72.24
C LYS A 283 47.26 -0.67 -72.80
N MET A 284 46.53 0.03 -71.92
CA MET A 284 45.63 1.11 -72.32
C MET A 284 46.38 2.26 -73.00
N ASP A 285 47.50 2.71 -72.42
CA ASP A 285 48.33 3.78 -72.99
C ASP A 285 48.97 3.34 -74.31
N GLN A 286 49.36 2.07 -74.44
CA GLN A 286 49.86 1.51 -75.68
C GLN A 286 48.78 1.47 -76.77
N SER A 287 47.60 0.92 -76.47
CA SER A 287 46.48 0.88 -77.42
C SER A 287 45.98 2.28 -77.81
N ALA A 288 46.05 3.26 -76.91
CA ALA A 288 45.74 4.66 -77.25
C ALA A 288 46.70 5.21 -78.30
N LYS A 289 48.01 4.97 -78.17
CA LYS A 289 49.02 5.38 -79.16
C LYS A 289 48.83 4.67 -80.51
N GLU A 290 48.54 3.37 -80.48
CA GLU A 290 48.26 2.58 -81.68
C GLU A 290 47.01 3.09 -82.41
N ASN A 291 45.93 3.35 -81.66
CA ASN A 291 44.70 3.91 -82.21
C ASN A 291 44.91 5.31 -82.81
N ASP A 292 45.66 6.19 -82.15
CA ASP A 292 45.98 7.51 -82.68
C ASP A 292 46.85 7.44 -83.95
N ALA A 293 47.80 6.50 -84.00
CA ALA A 293 48.62 6.27 -85.20
C ALA A 293 47.77 5.77 -86.39
N LEU A 294 46.86 4.82 -86.15
CA LEU A 294 45.94 4.33 -87.17
C LEU A 294 44.98 5.42 -87.66
N LEU A 295 44.50 6.27 -86.76
CA LEU A 295 43.64 7.40 -87.14
C LEU A 295 44.38 8.41 -88.01
N LYS A 296 45.66 8.71 -87.72
CA LYS A 296 46.51 9.55 -88.57
C LYS A 296 46.71 8.95 -89.96
N GLU A 297 46.93 7.64 -90.04
CA GLU A 297 47.12 6.93 -91.30
C GLU A 297 45.87 6.94 -92.19
N ILE A 298 44.69 6.70 -91.59
CA ILE A 298 43.42 6.62 -92.32
C ILE A 298 42.88 8.00 -92.71
N LEU A 299 43.04 9.01 -91.85
CA LEU A 299 42.43 10.33 -92.05
C LEU A 299 43.37 11.33 -92.74
N GLY A 300 44.69 11.12 -92.71
CA GLY A 300 45.65 11.96 -93.42
C GLY A 300 45.52 13.44 -93.08
N GLU A 301 45.16 14.28 -94.07
CA GLU A 301 44.95 15.72 -93.91
C GLU A 301 43.74 16.09 -93.04
N ASP A 302 42.74 15.21 -92.95
CA ASP A 302 41.53 15.47 -92.14
C ASP A 302 41.76 15.20 -90.63
N TYR A 303 42.96 14.76 -90.22
CA TYR A 303 43.22 14.35 -88.82
C TYR A 303 43.39 15.54 -87.85
N ASP A 304 43.98 16.64 -88.33
CA ASP A 304 44.30 17.85 -87.55
C ASP A 304 43.13 18.84 -87.52
#